data_AF-A0A3M2JYS7-F1
#
_entry.id   AF-A0A3M2JYS7-F1
#
_cell.length_a   1.000
_cell.length_b   1.000
_cell.length_c   1.000
_cell.angle_alpha   90.00
_cell.angle_beta   90.00
_cell.angle_gamma   90.00
#
_symmetry.space_group_name_H-M   'P 1'
#
loop_
_entity.id
_entity.type
_entity.pdbx_description
1 polymer ?
#
loop_
_entity_poly.entity_id
_entity_poly.type
_entity_poly.pdbx_seq_one_letter_code
_entity_poly.pdbx_strand_id
1 'polypeptide(L)'
;MVITALAFLKENPNPTVEEIKQAISGNLCRCTGYKKIIEAIAEAAGVMQGEEVSAMAKITSETEEDFQVIGKPMPYIDARKKVTGEALYADDYHFKDALVCKFLRSPHAHARILSIDVSEAEKLPGVRYIVTGRELPEKFGVLPISQDQTAMAIDKVIYPGEIVAAVAADSETIAEEALRHIRVTYQPLKPYLTIEDALQPVGEGEEPIHPHCREGKNIHKRATLRFGDQQQGLASAAHRCRMHFEFPGLNHGFTEPHACTAYLDAEGNLTLISATQVPHYVHRTLSKVLGLPLDRIRVIKPYLGGGFGGKGDPFAHEIICAYLAMKTGKPVRVRLTREEVFYTNHGRHPTEMDIELGVDEEGRFTALDANIRIDGGAFGSFGVVTTYYNGVLLQAPYKINNFGFEAIRVYTNKPPSGAMRGHGAVNPRFAIEVLIDELAHRMGVDPCELRLKNFLPAHTQTVGQFRITSNGVREALLTVMEQSDWKNRYGKLPFGEGLGVACGFYISGSALPIIWNEYPQSVVH
;
A
#
# COMPACT_ATOMS: atom_id res chain seq x y z
N MET A 1 5.69 -23.75 -2.73
CA MET A 1 4.36 -24.24 -2.28
C MET A 1 4.01 -25.55 -2.96
N VAL A 2 3.57 -25.58 -4.23
CA VAL A 2 3.17 -26.84 -4.92
C VAL A 2 4.30 -27.89 -4.94
N ILE A 3 5.51 -27.50 -5.35
CA ILE A 3 6.66 -28.42 -5.40
C ILE A 3 6.99 -28.98 -4.01
N THR A 4 7.04 -28.12 -2.98
CA THR A 4 7.29 -28.52 -1.59
C THR A 4 6.22 -29.48 -1.08
N ALA A 5 4.94 -29.18 -1.34
CA ALA A 5 3.84 -30.04 -0.96
C ALA A 5 3.92 -31.40 -1.65
N LEU A 6 4.21 -31.45 -2.95
CA LEU A 6 4.36 -32.70 -3.68
C LEU A 6 5.52 -33.55 -3.15
N ALA A 7 6.67 -32.92 -2.85
CA ALA A 7 7.80 -33.63 -2.26
C ALA A 7 7.43 -34.21 -0.89
N PHE A 8 6.79 -33.41 -0.04
CA PHE A 8 6.31 -33.82 1.27
C PHE A 8 5.30 -34.98 1.20
N LEU A 9 4.28 -34.90 0.34
CA LEU A 9 3.24 -35.94 0.21
C LEU A 9 3.77 -37.26 -0.34
N LYS A 10 4.88 -37.26 -1.08
CA LYS A 10 5.54 -38.50 -1.50
C LYS A 10 6.18 -39.26 -0.33
N GLU A 11 6.62 -38.54 0.70
CA GLU A 11 7.26 -39.12 1.89
C GLU A 11 6.23 -39.39 3.00
N ASN A 12 5.20 -38.54 3.11
CA ASN A 12 4.10 -38.67 4.05
C ASN A 12 2.75 -38.59 3.33
N PRO A 13 2.21 -39.72 2.83
CA PRO A 13 0.94 -39.74 2.09
C PRO A 13 -0.29 -39.41 2.94
N ASN A 14 -0.20 -39.54 4.28
CA ASN A 14 -1.31 -39.36 5.21
C ASN A 14 -0.99 -38.29 6.28
N PRO A 15 -0.72 -37.04 5.87
CA PRO A 15 -0.25 -36.03 6.81
C PRO A 15 -1.39 -35.44 7.65
N THR A 16 -1.06 -35.11 8.88
CA THR A 16 -1.88 -34.25 9.73
C THR A 16 -1.78 -32.78 9.28
N VAL A 17 -2.73 -31.95 9.70
CA VAL A 17 -2.72 -30.49 9.43
C VAL A 17 -1.45 -29.81 9.98
N GLU A 18 -0.96 -30.24 11.15
CA GLU A 18 0.25 -29.67 11.74
C GLU A 18 1.51 -30.06 10.97
N GLU A 19 1.59 -31.30 10.45
CA GLU A 19 2.69 -31.72 9.59
C GLU A 19 2.68 -30.95 8.26
N ILE A 20 1.51 -30.69 7.67
CA ILE A 20 1.38 -29.84 6.48
C ILE A 20 1.92 -28.43 6.79
N LYS A 21 1.48 -27.81 7.90
CA LYS A 21 1.95 -26.48 8.31
C LYS A 21 3.46 -26.44 8.48
N GLN A 22 4.02 -27.46 9.14
CA GLN A 22 5.46 -27.57 9.36
C GLN A 22 6.22 -27.73 8.03
N ALA A 23 5.72 -28.57 7.13
CA ALA A 23 6.32 -28.84 5.82
C ALA A 23 6.41 -27.59 4.94
N ILE A 24 5.41 -26.70 5.02
CA ILE A 24 5.37 -25.45 4.22
C ILE A 24 5.84 -24.21 4.99
N SER A 25 6.35 -24.36 6.21
CA SER A 25 6.73 -23.23 7.09
C SER A 25 7.77 -22.28 6.45
N GLY A 26 8.66 -22.81 5.61
CA GLY A 26 9.63 -22.03 4.84
C GLY A 26 9.09 -21.38 3.56
N ASN A 27 7.85 -21.68 3.15
CA ASN A 27 7.23 -21.12 1.94
C ASN A 27 6.34 -19.92 2.29
N LEU A 28 6.79 -18.73 1.90
CA LEU A 28 6.07 -17.51 2.21
C LEU A 28 4.91 -17.24 1.23
N CYS A 29 3.73 -16.90 1.76
CA CYS A 29 2.59 -16.42 0.99
C CYS A 29 1.98 -15.17 1.65
N ARG A 30 1.91 -14.07 0.89
CA ARG A 30 1.32 -12.81 1.38
C ARG A 30 -0.18 -12.67 1.10
N CYS A 31 -0.74 -13.50 0.22
CA CYS A 31 -2.10 -13.31 -0.31
C CYS A 31 -3.20 -14.07 0.44
N THR A 32 -2.94 -15.31 0.87
CA THR A 32 -4.01 -16.27 1.20
C THR A 32 -4.24 -16.50 2.70
N GLY A 33 -3.30 -16.11 3.55
CA GLY A 33 -3.35 -16.46 4.98
C GLY A 33 -3.22 -17.97 5.25
N TYR A 34 -2.64 -18.73 4.32
CA TYR A 34 -2.31 -20.17 4.41
C TYR A 34 -3.48 -21.16 4.50
N LYS A 35 -4.63 -20.81 5.08
CA LYS A 35 -5.75 -21.74 5.30
C LYS A 35 -6.13 -22.54 4.06
N LYS A 36 -6.40 -21.86 2.93
CA LYS A 36 -6.77 -22.52 1.66
C LYS A 36 -5.65 -23.34 1.03
N ILE A 37 -4.39 -23.04 1.35
CA ILE A 37 -3.24 -23.81 0.87
C ILE A 37 -3.14 -25.12 1.64
N ILE A 38 -3.31 -25.07 2.96
CA ILE A 38 -3.32 -26.24 3.83
C ILE A 38 -4.48 -27.18 3.45
N GLU A 39 -5.68 -26.62 3.26
CA GLU A 39 -6.85 -27.38 2.78
C GLU A 39 -6.57 -28.08 1.44
N ALA A 40 -5.96 -27.37 0.48
CA ALA A 40 -5.62 -27.96 -0.82
C ALA A 40 -4.55 -29.06 -0.76
N ILE A 41 -3.58 -28.97 0.17
CA ILE A 41 -2.57 -30.02 0.37
C ILE A 41 -3.21 -31.27 0.99
N ALA A 42 -4.09 -31.09 1.98
CA ALA A 42 -4.82 -32.19 2.59
C ALA A 42 -5.72 -32.90 1.57
N GLU A 43 -6.45 -32.15 0.74
CA GLU A 43 -7.26 -32.70 -0.35
C GLU A 43 -6.39 -33.45 -1.39
N ALA A 44 -5.25 -32.90 -1.77
CA ALA A 44 -4.33 -33.58 -2.68
C ALA A 44 -3.81 -34.91 -2.12
N ALA A 45 -3.59 -35.01 -0.81
CA ALA A 45 -3.18 -36.26 -0.15
C ALA A 45 -4.25 -37.37 -0.27
N GLY A 46 -5.52 -37.03 -0.10
CA GLY A 46 -6.65 -37.93 -0.31
C GLY A 46 -6.78 -38.37 -1.77
N VAL A 47 -6.69 -37.42 -2.71
CA VAL A 47 -6.74 -37.71 -4.16
C VAL A 47 -5.62 -38.64 -4.60
N MET A 48 -4.40 -38.46 -4.07
CA MET A 48 -3.27 -39.35 -4.34
C MET A 48 -3.48 -40.80 -3.84
N GLN A 49 -4.45 -41.02 -2.96
CA GLN A 49 -4.86 -42.33 -2.45
C GLN A 49 -6.12 -42.87 -3.12
N GLY A 50 -6.63 -42.18 -4.16
CA GLY A 50 -7.80 -42.61 -4.93
C GLY A 50 -9.12 -42.01 -4.46
N GLU A 51 -9.12 -41.03 -3.55
CA GLU A 51 -10.32 -40.25 -3.26
C GLU A 51 -10.67 -39.35 -4.46
N GLU A 52 -11.97 -39.11 -4.66
CA GLU A 52 -12.41 -38.12 -5.65
C GLU A 52 -12.15 -36.70 -5.13
N VAL A 53 -11.85 -35.77 -6.04
CA VAL A 53 -11.74 -34.35 -5.70
C VAL A 53 -13.08 -33.88 -5.14
N SER A 54 -13.07 -33.21 -3.98
CA SER A 54 -14.30 -32.74 -3.37
C SER A 54 -14.99 -31.74 -4.29
N ALA A 55 -16.31 -31.85 -4.44
CA ALA A 55 -17.07 -30.80 -5.10
C ALA A 55 -16.87 -29.51 -4.28
N MET A 56 -16.43 -28.42 -4.93
CA MET A 56 -16.22 -27.14 -4.23
C MET A 56 -17.48 -26.80 -3.43
N ALA A 57 -17.32 -26.55 -2.13
CA ALA A 57 -18.43 -26.36 -1.19
C ALA A 57 -19.47 -25.38 -1.73
N LYS A 58 -20.70 -25.86 -1.97
CA LYS A 58 -21.81 -25.00 -2.39
C LYS A 58 -21.99 -23.90 -1.35
N ILE A 59 -21.75 -22.66 -1.76
CA ILE A 59 -22.24 -21.50 -1.01
C ILE A 59 -23.74 -21.47 -1.29
N THR A 60 -24.54 -21.80 -0.28
CA THR A 60 -25.98 -21.61 -0.34
C THR A 60 -26.25 -20.11 -0.30
N SER A 61 -26.67 -19.53 -1.42
CA SER A 61 -27.19 -18.16 -1.42
C SER A 61 -28.61 -18.17 -0.87
N GLU A 62 -28.90 -17.25 0.06
CA GLU A 62 -30.26 -17.00 0.55
C GLU A 62 -31.14 -16.25 -0.47
N THR A 63 -30.63 -15.97 -1.67
CA THR A 63 -31.41 -15.38 -2.76
C THR A 63 -32.29 -16.44 -3.39
N GLU A 64 -33.58 -16.13 -3.59
CA GLU A 64 -34.57 -17.00 -4.27
C GLU A 64 -34.16 -17.38 -5.71
N GLU A 65 -33.20 -16.67 -6.30
CA GLU A 65 -32.67 -16.91 -7.64
C GLU A 65 -31.43 -17.81 -7.62
N ASP A 66 -31.56 -19.02 -8.18
CA ASP A 66 -30.46 -19.97 -8.36
C ASP A 66 -29.69 -19.67 -9.65
N PHE A 67 -28.71 -18.77 -9.56
CA PHE A 67 -27.84 -18.46 -10.68
C PHE A 67 -26.85 -19.60 -10.97
N GLN A 68 -26.55 -19.85 -12.26
CA GLN A 68 -25.57 -20.86 -12.66
C GLN A 68 -24.12 -20.51 -12.26
N VAL A 69 -23.79 -19.21 -12.16
CA VAL A 69 -22.41 -18.74 -11.95
C VAL A 69 -22.28 -17.82 -10.73
N ILE A 70 -23.21 -16.87 -10.56
CA ILE A 70 -23.15 -15.88 -9.46
C ILE A 70 -23.36 -16.60 -8.12
N GLY A 71 -22.48 -16.34 -7.15
CA GLY A 71 -22.53 -16.98 -5.83
C GLY A 71 -22.02 -18.43 -5.79
N LYS A 72 -21.57 -19.00 -6.91
CA LYS A 72 -21.00 -20.35 -6.96
C LYS A 72 -19.48 -20.33 -6.83
N PRO A 73 -18.87 -21.28 -6.10
CA PRO A 73 -17.43 -21.40 -6.02
C PRO A 73 -16.86 -21.86 -7.37
N MET A 74 -16.18 -20.97 -8.08
CA MET A 74 -15.55 -21.28 -9.36
C MET A 74 -14.05 -21.03 -9.28
N PRO A 75 -13.21 -21.87 -9.90
CA PRO A 75 -11.79 -21.58 -10.05
C PRO A 75 -11.58 -20.26 -10.79
N TYR A 76 -10.54 -19.51 -10.40
CA TYR A 76 -10.15 -18.34 -11.18
C TYR A 76 -9.76 -18.74 -12.61
N ILE A 77 -10.12 -17.91 -13.59
CA ILE A 77 -9.78 -18.13 -15.01
C ILE A 77 -8.28 -18.32 -15.26
N ASP A 78 -7.44 -17.76 -14.37
CA ASP A 78 -5.99 -17.83 -14.44
C ASP A 78 -5.35 -18.84 -13.47
N ALA A 79 -6.16 -19.59 -12.72
CA ALA A 79 -5.68 -20.53 -11.72
C ALA A 79 -4.72 -21.56 -12.32
N ARG A 80 -5.10 -22.20 -13.44
CA ARG A 80 -4.28 -23.22 -14.12
C ARG A 80 -2.89 -22.69 -14.43
N LYS A 81 -2.79 -21.54 -15.10
CA LYS A 81 -1.50 -20.94 -15.47
C LYS A 81 -0.65 -20.62 -14.24
N LYS A 82 -1.25 -20.14 -13.16
CA LYS A 82 -0.53 -19.83 -11.92
C LYS A 82 0.01 -21.09 -11.23
N VAL A 83 -0.76 -22.17 -11.18
CA VAL A 83 -0.34 -23.41 -10.49
C VAL A 83 0.63 -24.26 -11.30
N THR A 84 0.62 -24.15 -12.65
CA THR A 84 1.56 -24.85 -13.53
C THR A 84 2.85 -24.08 -13.80
N GLY A 85 2.92 -22.80 -13.42
CA GLY A 85 4.07 -21.92 -13.72
C GLY A 85 4.06 -21.34 -15.14
N GLU A 86 2.96 -21.46 -15.88
CA GLU A 86 2.78 -20.87 -17.22
C GLU A 86 2.39 -19.37 -17.17
N ALA A 87 2.01 -18.85 -15.99
CA ALA A 87 1.69 -17.44 -15.80
C ALA A 87 2.97 -16.59 -15.85
N LEU A 88 3.07 -15.69 -16.83
CA LEU A 88 4.18 -14.75 -16.95
C LEU A 88 3.97 -13.50 -16.09
N TYR A 89 4.93 -13.24 -15.21
CA TYR A 89 5.09 -12.04 -14.40
C TYR A 89 6.06 -11.07 -15.07
N ALA A 90 6.25 -9.87 -14.53
CA ALA A 90 6.96 -8.80 -15.25
C ALA A 90 8.42 -9.14 -15.59
N ASP A 91 9.15 -9.84 -14.70
CA ASP A 91 10.56 -10.23 -14.94
C ASP A 91 10.70 -11.50 -15.80
N ASP A 92 9.61 -12.22 -16.08
CA ASP A 92 9.62 -13.42 -16.93
C ASP A 92 9.68 -13.07 -18.43
N TYR A 93 9.44 -11.80 -18.78
CA TYR A 93 9.54 -11.32 -20.16
C TYR A 93 10.99 -11.05 -20.51
N HIS A 94 11.60 -12.02 -21.19
CA HIS A 94 12.96 -11.93 -21.71
C HIS A 94 12.97 -11.53 -23.18
N PHE A 95 13.82 -10.55 -23.51
CA PHE A 95 14.05 -10.10 -24.87
C PHE A 95 15.51 -10.36 -25.24
N LYS A 96 15.74 -10.72 -26.50
CA LYS A 96 17.09 -10.88 -27.02
C LYS A 96 17.82 -9.54 -26.95
N ASP A 97 19.10 -9.57 -26.59
CA ASP A 97 19.99 -8.40 -26.53
C ASP A 97 19.49 -7.28 -25.58
N ALA A 98 18.63 -7.64 -24.61
CA ALA A 98 18.13 -6.71 -23.61
C ALA A 98 19.24 -6.27 -22.65
N LEU A 99 19.34 -4.95 -22.43
CA LEU A 99 20.25 -4.37 -21.47
C LEU A 99 19.71 -4.51 -20.05
N VAL A 100 20.61 -4.69 -19.09
CA VAL A 100 20.29 -4.69 -17.67
C VAL A 100 20.48 -3.27 -17.14
N CYS A 101 19.45 -2.74 -16.48
CA CYS A 101 19.48 -1.47 -15.78
C CYS A 101 19.75 -1.66 -14.29
N LYS A 102 20.69 -0.89 -13.73
CA LYS A 102 20.99 -0.82 -12.29
C LYS A 102 21.12 0.63 -11.83
N PHE A 103 20.92 0.86 -10.54
CA PHE A 103 20.79 2.20 -9.96
C PHE A 103 21.92 2.50 -8.97
N LEU A 104 22.57 3.67 -9.12
CA LEU A 104 23.38 4.25 -8.06
C LEU A 104 22.43 4.95 -7.09
N ARG A 105 22.55 4.62 -5.80
CA ARG A 105 21.67 5.15 -4.76
C ARG A 105 22.44 6.00 -3.76
N SER A 106 21.77 7.01 -3.22
CA SER A 106 22.30 7.89 -2.19
C SER A 106 22.58 7.12 -0.89
N PRO A 107 23.76 7.31 -0.26
CA PRO A 107 23.99 6.86 1.12
C PRO A 107 23.51 7.89 2.16
N HIS A 108 23.09 9.10 1.75
CA HIS A 108 22.76 10.21 2.63
C HIS A 108 21.25 10.39 2.81
N ALA A 109 20.85 10.74 4.03
CA ALA A 109 19.46 11.11 4.33
C ALA A 109 19.09 12.47 3.76
N HIS A 110 20.02 13.43 3.76
CA HIS A 110 19.82 14.74 3.15
C HIS A 110 21.18 15.32 2.74
N ALA A 111 21.36 15.64 1.47
CA ALA A 111 22.60 16.26 0.98
C ALA A 111 22.41 16.94 -0.37
N ARG A 112 23.11 18.06 -0.61
CA ARG A 112 23.23 18.61 -1.97
C ARG A 112 24.15 17.74 -2.80
N ILE A 113 23.82 17.57 -4.07
CA ILE A 113 24.70 16.96 -5.07
C ILE A 113 25.54 18.10 -5.66
N LEU A 114 26.84 18.11 -5.37
CA LEU A 114 27.76 19.11 -5.92
C LEU A 114 28.22 18.73 -7.34
N SER A 115 28.49 17.44 -7.55
CA SER A 115 28.88 16.91 -8.86
C SER A 115 28.62 15.41 -8.96
N ILE A 116 28.38 14.94 -10.18
CA ILE A 116 28.33 13.53 -10.55
C ILE A 116 29.31 13.35 -11.72
N ASP A 117 30.32 12.50 -11.53
CA ASP A 117 31.29 12.12 -12.56
C ASP A 117 31.07 10.66 -12.95
N VAL A 118 30.68 10.47 -14.21
CA VAL A 118 30.40 9.15 -14.82
C VAL A 118 31.51 8.68 -15.76
N SER A 119 32.56 9.48 -15.96
CA SER A 119 33.51 9.32 -17.06
C SER A 119 34.30 8.02 -17.04
N GLU A 120 34.62 7.48 -15.86
CA GLU A 120 35.29 6.17 -15.74
C GLU A 120 34.32 5.01 -15.99
N ALA A 121 33.07 5.14 -15.53
CA ALA A 121 32.04 4.14 -15.74
C ALA A 121 31.67 4.01 -17.24
N GLU A 122 31.63 5.12 -17.97
CA GLU A 122 31.35 5.15 -19.42
C GLU A 122 32.40 4.41 -20.26
N LYS A 123 33.65 4.32 -19.77
CA LYS A 123 34.75 3.64 -20.49
C LYS A 123 34.67 2.12 -20.40
N LEU A 124 33.86 1.57 -19.48
CA LEU A 124 33.79 0.13 -19.28
C LEU A 124 33.15 -0.58 -20.49
N PRO A 125 33.80 -1.60 -21.06
CA PRO A 125 33.22 -2.38 -22.15
C PRO A 125 31.87 -2.99 -21.75
N GLY A 126 30.86 -2.77 -22.59
CA GLY A 126 29.50 -3.26 -22.39
C GLY A 126 28.57 -2.31 -21.65
N VAL A 127 29.07 -1.19 -21.10
CA VAL A 127 28.21 -0.06 -20.72
C VAL A 127 27.68 0.61 -21.98
N ARG A 128 26.37 0.81 -22.06
CA ARG A 128 25.70 1.40 -23.24
C ARG A 128 25.21 2.81 -23.02
N TYR A 129 24.75 3.10 -21.80
CA TYR A 129 24.30 4.43 -21.43
C TYR A 129 24.34 4.59 -19.92
N ILE A 130 24.71 5.78 -19.45
CA ILE A 130 24.56 6.19 -18.06
C ILE A 130 23.72 7.46 -18.07
N VAL A 131 22.67 7.48 -17.24
CA VAL A 131 21.75 8.60 -17.13
C VAL A 131 21.80 9.19 -15.73
N THR A 132 21.70 10.51 -15.64
CA THR A 132 21.59 11.25 -14.35
C THR A 132 20.29 12.04 -14.29
N GLY A 133 19.92 12.54 -13.11
CA GLY A 133 18.65 13.26 -12.93
C GLY A 133 18.46 14.49 -13.83
N ARG A 134 19.55 15.13 -14.28
CA ARG A 134 19.48 16.31 -15.17
C ARG A 134 18.82 16.03 -16.52
N GLU A 135 18.83 14.78 -16.96
CA GLU A 135 18.22 14.36 -18.22
C GLU A 135 16.73 14.04 -18.10
N LEU A 136 16.24 13.82 -16.88
CA LEU A 136 14.85 13.54 -16.57
C LEU A 136 14.35 14.49 -15.46
N PRO A 137 14.33 15.82 -15.70
CA PRO A 137 14.03 16.81 -14.68
C PRO A 137 12.54 16.91 -14.35
N GLU A 138 11.68 16.35 -15.20
CA GLU A 138 10.23 16.46 -15.06
C GLU A 138 9.71 15.70 -13.84
N LYS A 139 8.98 16.42 -12.99
CA LYS A 139 8.36 15.84 -11.79
C LYS A 139 7.14 15.01 -12.15
N PHE A 140 6.94 13.93 -11.41
CA PHE A 140 5.77 13.08 -11.48
C PHE A 140 5.19 12.82 -10.09
N GLY A 141 4.02 12.18 -10.10
CA GLY A 141 3.29 11.76 -8.91
C GLY A 141 1.89 11.31 -9.32
N VAL A 142 1.33 10.36 -8.58
CA VAL A 142 0.02 9.79 -8.90
C VAL A 142 -1.11 10.81 -8.81
N LEU A 143 -1.02 11.75 -7.84
CA LEU A 143 -2.00 12.81 -7.66
C LEU A 143 -1.56 14.08 -8.40
N PRO A 144 -2.38 14.67 -9.27
CA PRO A 144 -2.04 15.92 -9.96
C PRO A 144 -1.71 17.08 -9.01
N ILE A 145 -2.30 17.07 -7.81
CA ILE A 145 -2.09 18.09 -6.77
C ILE A 145 -0.80 17.89 -5.96
N SER A 146 -0.04 16.81 -6.22
CA SER A 146 1.17 16.44 -5.47
C SER A 146 2.13 15.66 -6.37
N GLN A 147 2.76 16.36 -7.32
CA GLN A 147 3.79 15.80 -8.20
C GLN A 147 5.16 16.38 -7.82
N ASP A 148 5.78 15.77 -6.82
CA ASP A 148 6.97 16.26 -6.15
C ASP A 148 8.22 15.40 -6.37
N GLN A 149 8.11 14.29 -7.11
CA GLN A 149 9.19 13.34 -7.33
C GLN A 149 9.78 13.47 -8.74
N THR A 150 11.11 13.44 -8.85
CA THR A 150 11.81 13.27 -10.13
C THR A 150 12.25 11.81 -10.30
N ALA A 151 12.55 11.38 -11.53
CA ALA A 151 13.00 10.01 -11.78
C ALA A 151 14.29 9.69 -11.01
N MET A 152 15.19 10.66 -10.89
CA MET A 152 16.41 10.60 -10.11
C MET A 152 16.67 11.95 -9.45
N ALA A 153 17.44 11.95 -8.36
CA ALA A 153 17.88 13.15 -7.69
C ALA A 153 18.66 14.07 -8.64
N ILE A 154 18.43 15.38 -8.53
CA ILE A 154 19.05 16.40 -9.41
C ILE A 154 20.01 17.27 -8.59
N ASP A 155 19.44 18.13 -7.74
CA ASP A 155 20.21 19.10 -6.95
C ASP A 155 20.53 18.58 -5.55
N LYS A 156 19.68 17.69 -5.02
CA LYS A 156 19.85 17.10 -3.70
C LYS A 156 19.21 15.72 -3.62
N VAL A 157 19.73 14.93 -2.69
CA VAL A 157 19.15 13.68 -2.21
C VAL A 157 18.44 13.97 -0.90
N ILE A 158 17.25 13.41 -0.72
CA ILE A 158 16.36 13.65 0.39
C ILE A 158 15.98 12.38 1.17
N TYR A 159 16.53 11.21 0.82
CA TYR A 159 16.51 10.03 1.71
C TYR A 159 17.61 9.02 1.31
N PRO A 160 18.02 8.12 2.23
CA PRO A 160 18.95 7.04 1.90
C PRO A 160 18.28 6.07 0.94
N GLY A 161 18.94 5.73 -0.17
CA GLY A 161 18.39 4.88 -1.21
C GLY A 161 17.77 5.62 -2.39
N GLU A 162 17.69 6.96 -2.37
CA GLU A 162 17.23 7.74 -3.53
C GLU A 162 18.13 7.50 -4.74
N ILE A 163 17.54 7.34 -5.93
CA ILE A 163 18.31 7.08 -7.15
C ILE A 163 19.01 8.36 -7.60
N VAL A 164 20.31 8.28 -7.87
CA VAL A 164 21.15 9.42 -8.29
C VAL A 164 21.58 9.30 -9.75
N ALA A 165 21.86 8.06 -10.18
CA ALA A 165 22.18 7.73 -11.55
C ALA A 165 21.70 6.31 -11.89
N ALA A 166 21.57 6.00 -13.17
CA ALA A 166 21.28 4.65 -13.64
C ALA A 166 22.20 4.25 -14.80
N VAL A 167 22.55 2.97 -14.85
CA VAL A 167 23.41 2.38 -15.88
C VAL A 167 22.62 1.34 -16.64
N ALA A 168 22.64 1.42 -17.98
CA ALA A 168 22.24 0.34 -18.87
C ALA A 168 23.49 -0.35 -19.44
N ALA A 169 23.64 -1.66 -19.21
CA ALA A 169 24.76 -2.44 -19.70
C ALA A 169 24.34 -3.80 -20.26
N ASP A 170 25.23 -4.47 -20.98
CA ASP A 170 24.99 -5.77 -21.62
C ASP A 170 24.77 -6.90 -20.60
N SER A 171 25.19 -6.74 -19.34
CA SER A 171 24.97 -7.72 -18.28
C SER A 171 24.84 -7.07 -16.90
N GLU A 172 24.27 -7.82 -15.96
CA GLU A 172 24.13 -7.41 -14.56
C GLU A 172 25.48 -7.11 -13.91
N THR A 173 26.49 -7.96 -14.12
CA THR A 173 27.84 -7.77 -13.57
C THR A 173 28.50 -6.49 -14.10
N ILE A 174 28.36 -6.19 -15.39
CA ILE A 174 28.93 -4.95 -15.97
C ILE A 174 28.21 -3.73 -15.42
N ALA A 175 26.87 -3.77 -15.31
CA ALA A 175 26.10 -2.68 -14.73
C ALA A 175 26.51 -2.40 -13.28
N GLU A 176 26.65 -3.45 -12.46
CA GLU A 176 27.06 -3.33 -11.05
C GLU A 176 28.49 -2.82 -10.89
N GLU A 177 29.42 -3.27 -11.74
CA GLU A 177 30.79 -2.75 -11.74
C GLU A 177 30.81 -1.27 -12.14
N ALA A 178 30.07 -0.88 -13.18
CA ALA A 178 29.98 0.51 -13.62
C ALA A 178 29.49 1.46 -12.53
N LEU A 179 28.52 1.03 -11.72
CA LEU A 179 28.05 1.84 -10.58
C LEU A 179 29.16 2.19 -9.59
N ARG A 180 30.17 1.34 -9.42
CA ARG A 180 31.31 1.58 -8.52
C ARG A 180 32.27 2.65 -9.04
N HIS A 181 32.27 2.91 -10.35
CA HIS A 181 33.11 3.93 -11.00
C HIS A 181 32.42 5.29 -11.12
N ILE A 182 31.14 5.39 -10.78
CA ILE A 182 30.45 6.68 -10.71
C ILE A 182 30.80 7.37 -9.39
N ARG A 183 31.39 8.57 -9.47
CA ARG A 183 31.77 9.37 -8.31
C ARG A 183 30.77 10.49 -8.10
N VAL A 184 30.17 10.54 -6.91
CA VAL A 184 29.26 11.62 -6.53
C VAL A 184 29.84 12.40 -5.35
N THR A 185 29.92 13.72 -5.49
CA THR A 185 30.35 14.61 -4.42
C THR A 185 29.12 15.20 -3.75
N TYR A 186 28.98 14.96 -2.44
CA TYR A 186 27.86 15.46 -1.64
C TYR A 186 28.29 16.55 -0.67
N GLN A 187 27.40 17.49 -0.41
CA GLN A 187 27.44 18.36 0.77
C GLN A 187 26.29 17.94 1.70
N PRO A 188 26.57 17.30 2.85
CA PRO A 188 25.54 16.91 3.80
C PRO A 188 24.69 18.10 4.26
N LEU A 189 23.39 17.86 4.38
CA LEU A 189 22.39 18.77 4.96
C LEU A 189 21.81 18.13 6.22
N LYS A 190 21.21 18.94 7.10
CA LYS A 190 20.49 18.43 8.26
C LYS A 190 19.26 17.62 7.81
N PRO A 191 19.11 16.35 8.24
CA PRO A 191 17.90 15.58 7.96
C PRO A 191 16.80 15.82 9.03
N TYR A 192 15.56 15.59 8.64
CA TYR A 192 14.36 15.56 9.48
C TYR A 192 13.82 14.13 9.47
N LEU A 193 13.94 13.39 10.57
CA LEU A 193 13.72 11.94 10.59
C LEU A 193 12.45 11.51 11.33
N THR A 194 11.89 12.42 12.13
CA THR A 194 10.68 12.22 12.91
C THR A 194 9.57 13.20 12.52
N ILE A 195 8.34 12.92 12.96
CA ILE A 195 7.22 13.85 12.81
C ILE A 195 7.51 15.16 13.53
N GLU A 196 8.05 15.08 14.75
CA GLU A 196 8.41 16.24 15.56
C GLU A 196 9.46 17.11 14.85
N ASP A 197 10.55 16.53 14.33
CA ASP A 197 11.57 17.26 13.59
C ASP A 197 10.96 18.05 12.42
N ALA A 198 10.04 17.42 11.69
CA ALA A 198 9.44 18.00 10.51
C ALA A 198 8.40 19.10 10.82
N LEU A 199 7.87 19.13 12.05
CA LEU A 199 6.96 20.16 12.55
C LEU A 199 7.69 21.37 13.14
N GLN A 200 9.00 21.29 13.35
CA GLN A 200 9.81 22.44 13.73
C GLN A 200 10.05 23.37 12.54
N PRO A 201 10.13 24.70 12.74
CA PRO A 201 10.57 25.62 11.70
C PRO A 201 11.94 25.21 11.17
N VAL A 202 12.12 25.31 9.85
CA VAL A 202 13.42 25.13 9.19
C VAL A 202 14.34 26.24 9.69
N GLY A 203 15.47 25.85 10.28
CA GLY A 203 16.42 26.79 10.88
C GLY A 203 17.12 27.68 9.86
N GLU A 204 17.71 28.77 10.33
CA GLU A 204 18.54 29.65 9.48
C GLU A 204 19.74 28.86 8.91
N GLY A 205 19.90 28.90 7.60
CA GLY A 205 20.94 28.12 6.90
C GLY A 205 20.61 26.64 6.68
N GLU A 206 19.48 26.16 7.20
CA GLU A 206 18.94 24.82 6.90
C GLU A 206 18.09 24.85 5.62
N GLU A 207 17.83 23.68 5.04
CA GLU A 207 16.94 23.56 3.89
C GLU A 207 15.68 22.74 4.23
N PRO A 208 14.50 23.13 3.71
CA PRO A 208 13.35 22.23 3.71
C PRO A 208 13.60 21.04 2.78
N ILE A 209 12.93 19.92 3.02
CA ILE A 209 12.98 18.75 2.13
C ILE A 209 12.50 19.15 0.72
N HIS A 210 11.38 19.88 0.66
CA HIS A 210 10.81 20.39 -0.59
C HIS A 210 10.61 21.91 -0.54
N PRO A 211 10.78 22.64 -1.66
CA PRO A 211 10.55 24.07 -1.69
C PRO A 211 9.08 24.48 -1.48
N HIS A 212 8.12 23.58 -1.78
CA HIS A 212 6.68 23.81 -1.62
C HIS A 212 6.12 23.42 -0.25
N CYS A 213 7.00 23.15 0.72
CA CYS A 213 6.65 22.94 2.12
C CYS A 213 5.93 24.17 2.73
N ARG A 214 5.09 23.94 3.75
CA ARG A 214 4.19 24.97 4.30
C ARG A 214 4.70 25.55 5.62
N GLU A 215 4.43 26.84 5.84
CA GLU A 215 4.66 27.52 7.13
C GLU A 215 6.12 27.52 7.60
N GLY A 216 7.06 27.47 6.66
CA GLY A 216 8.49 27.35 6.98
C GLY A 216 8.84 26.05 7.71
N LYS A 217 7.99 25.02 7.62
CA LYS A 217 8.14 23.68 8.23
C LYS A 217 8.05 22.62 7.14
N ASN A 218 8.43 21.38 7.41
CA ASN A 218 8.32 20.28 6.44
C ASN A 218 6.89 19.70 6.32
N ILE A 219 5.86 20.56 6.41
CA ILE A 219 4.46 20.17 6.29
C ILE A 219 4.07 20.04 4.82
N HIS A 220 3.55 18.85 4.46
CA HIS A 220 3.00 18.59 3.13
C HIS A 220 1.53 19.05 3.05
N LYS A 221 0.69 18.57 3.98
CA LYS A 221 -0.76 18.72 3.89
C LYS A 221 -1.39 18.81 5.28
N ARG A 222 -2.45 19.62 5.37
CA ARG A 222 -3.42 19.57 6.47
C ARG A 222 -4.80 19.18 5.95
N ALA A 223 -5.56 18.47 6.77
CA ALA A 223 -6.97 18.21 6.56
C ALA A 223 -7.71 18.44 7.88
N THR A 224 -8.78 19.23 7.83
CA THR A 224 -9.59 19.55 9.01
C THR A 224 -11.05 19.32 8.66
N LEU A 225 -11.76 18.56 9.49
CA LEU A 225 -13.20 18.34 9.39
C LEU A 225 -13.83 18.69 10.75
N ARG A 226 -14.92 19.45 10.72
CA ARG A 226 -15.71 19.82 11.89
C ARG A 226 -17.17 19.70 11.50
N PHE A 227 -17.90 18.78 12.13
CA PHE A 227 -19.33 18.63 11.97
C PHE A 227 -20.00 18.50 13.34
N GLY A 228 -21.11 19.21 13.54
CA GLY A 228 -21.69 19.39 14.88
C GLY A 228 -20.77 20.19 15.80
N ASP A 229 -20.90 19.97 17.10
CA ASP A 229 -20.02 20.55 18.14
C ASP A 229 -19.37 19.43 18.96
N GLN A 230 -18.16 19.03 18.57
CA GLN A 230 -17.45 17.95 19.25
C GLN A 230 -17.01 18.33 20.66
N GLN A 231 -16.74 19.61 20.93
CA GLN A 231 -16.32 20.05 22.25
C GLN A 231 -17.49 19.99 23.24
N GLN A 232 -18.66 20.48 22.82
CA GLN A 232 -19.89 20.34 23.61
C GLN A 232 -20.27 18.86 23.80
N GLY A 233 -20.22 18.05 22.74
CA GLY A 233 -20.58 16.62 22.83
C GLY A 233 -19.64 15.80 23.72
N LEU A 234 -18.35 16.16 23.79
CA LEU A 234 -17.41 15.59 24.77
C LEU A 234 -17.73 16.11 26.17
N ALA A 235 -17.96 17.40 26.36
CA ALA A 235 -18.26 17.98 27.67
C ALA A 235 -19.55 17.42 28.30
N SER A 236 -20.54 17.04 27.48
CA SER A 236 -21.80 16.45 27.94
C SER A 236 -21.75 14.92 28.08
N ALA A 237 -20.62 14.26 27.77
CA ALA A 237 -20.52 12.82 27.85
C ALA A 237 -20.47 12.34 29.31
N ALA A 238 -21.20 11.27 29.63
CA ALA A 238 -21.16 10.63 30.94
C ALA A 238 -19.81 9.94 31.17
N HIS A 239 -19.28 9.30 30.13
CA HIS A 239 -17.94 8.73 30.13
C HIS A 239 -17.17 9.19 28.89
N ARG A 240 -15.85 9.39 29.07
CA ARG A 240 -14.92 9.73 28.00
C ARG A 240 -13.70 8.82 28.05
N CYS A 241 -13.17 8.52 26.89
CA CYS A 241 -11.89 7.84 26.75
C CYS A 241 -11.03 8.60 25.75
N ARG A 242 -9.85 9.04 26.21
CA ARG A 242 -8.81 9.62 25.38
C ARG A 242 -7.58 8.72 25.45
N MET A 243 -7.02 8.39 24.30
CA MET A 243 -5.77 7.63 24.22
C MET A 243 -4.85 8.21 23.16
N HIS A 244 -3.55 7.95 23.35
CA HIS A 244 -2.50 8.22 22.40
C HIS A 244 -2.05 6.90 21.76
N PHE A 245 -1.85 6.88 20.45
CA PHE A 245 -1.34 5.73 19.72
C PHE A 245 -0.19 6.11 18.80
N GLU A 246 0.81 5.25 18.75
CA GLU A 246 1.92 5.30 17.80
C GLU A 246 1.92 4.02 16.96
N PHE A 247 1.98 4.18 15.64
CA PHE A 247 2.04 3.08 14.69
C PHE A 247 3.32 3.16 13.85
N PRO A 248 4.06 2.05 13.68
CA PRO A 248 5.19 2.02 12.78
C PRO A 248 4.75 2.08 11.32
N GLY A 249 5.67 2.48 10.44
CA GLY A 249 5.49 2.33 9.01
C GLY A 249 5.57 0.85 8.59
N LEU A 250 4.79 0.45 7.59
CA LEU A 250 4.74 -0.94 7.12
C LEU A 250 5.00 -1.04 5.62
N ASN A 251 5.88 -1.97 5.22
CA ASN A 251 6.03 -2.38 3.83
C ASN A 251 4.98 -3.45 3.45
N HIS A 252 4.58 -3.51 2.17
CA HIS A 252 3.57 -4.45 1.69
C HIS A 252 4.00 -5.91 1.81
N GLY A 253 5.30 -6.17 1.64
CA GLY A 253 5.85 -7.53 1.70
C GLY A 253 5.34 -8.46 0.59
N PHE A 254 5.02 -7.92 -0.59
CA PHE A 254 4.69 -8.75 -1.76
C PHE A 254 5.87 -9.64 -2.16
N THR A 255 5.59 -10.79 -2.77
CA THR A 255 6.60 -11.80 -3.08
C THR A 255 7.40 -11.39 -4.33
N GLU A 256 6.72 -10.98 -5.40
CA GLU A 256 7.34 -10.47 -6.62
C GLU A 256 7.85 -9.04 -6.39
N PRO A 257 9.16 -8.77 -6.51
CA PRO A 257 9.70 -7.41 -6.45
C PRO A 257 9.11 -6.48 -7.51
N HIS A 258 9.47 -5.20 -7.48
CA HIS A 258 9.22 -4.35 -8.64
C HIS A 258 10.12 -4.79 -9.80
N ALA A 259 9.55 -4.88 -10.99
CA ALA A 259 10.27 -5.19 -12.21
C ALA A 259 9.56 -4.58 -13.42
N CYS A 260 10.34 -4.18 -14.41
CA CYS A 260 9.81 -3.75 -15.69
C CYS A 260 10.82 -3.95 -16.84
N THR A 261 10.27 -4.05 -18.05
CA THR A 261 11.03 -4.11 -19.29
C THR A 261 10.43 -3.13 -20.29
N ALA A 262 11.26 -2.27 -20.86
CA ALA A 262 10.86 -1.30 -21.87
C ALA A 262 11.56 -1.58 -23.21
N TYR A 263 10.88 -1.32 -24.31
CA TYR A 263 11.44 -1.43 -25.67
C TYR A 263 10.68 -0.53 -26.65
N LEU A 264 11.31 -0.23 -27.79
CA LEU A 264 10.64 0.40 -28.93
C LEU A 264 10.17 -0.67 -29.91
N ASP A 265 8.95 -0.53 -30.43
CA ASP A 265 8.50 -1.34 -31.58
C ASP A 265 9.13 -0.87 -32.90
N ALA A 266 8.78 -1.53 -34.00
CA ALA A 266 9.35 -1.24 -35.32
C ALA A 266 9.01 0.18 -35.81
N GLU A 267 7.89 0.74 -35.36
CA GLU A 267 7.41 2.09 -35.66
C GLU A 267 7.94 3.15 -34.66
N GLY A 268 8.77 2.72 -33.70
CA GLY A 268 9.38 3.57 -32.69
C GLY A 268 8.41 3.99 -31.56
N ASN A 269 7.31 3.27 -31.35
CA ASN A 269 6.45 3.46 -30.18
C ASN A 269 7.06 2.76 -28.96
N LEU A 270 6.92 3.40 -27.79
CA LEU A 270 7.41 2.85 -26.53
C LEU A 270 6.43 1.82 -25.98
N THR A 271 6.90 0.61 -25.71
CA THR A 271 6.18 -0.36 -24.87
C THR A 271 6.90 -0.57 -23.54
N LEU A 272 6.14 -0.53 -22.44
CA LEU A 272 6.59 -0.88 -21.10
C LEU A 272 5.76 -2.06 -20.56
N ILE A 273 6.42 -3.16 -20.21
CA ILE A 273 5.84 -4.26 -19.43
C ILE A 273 6.25 -4.02 -17.98
N SER A 274 5.30 -3.86 -17.06
CA SER A 274 5.61 -3.51 -15.66
C SER A 274 4.76 -4.26 -14.65
N ALA A 275 5.38 -4.61 -13.51
CA ALA A 275 4.70 -5.07 -12.31
C ALA A 275 3.94 -3.91 -11.64
N THR A 276 2.87 -3.44 -12.28
CA THR A 276 2.02 -2.34 -11.82
C THR A 276 0.59 -2.83 -11.55
N GLN A 277 -0.09 -2.24 -10.56
CA GLN A 277 -1.53 -2.43 -10.37
C GLN A 277 -2.34 -1.55 -11.33
N VAL A 278 -1.81 -0.38 -11.71
CA VAL A 278 -2.56 0.66 -12.42
C VAL A 278 -1.79 1.15 -13.65
N PRO A 279 -1.86 0.44 -14.80
CA PRO A 279 -1.10 0.79 -16.00
C PRO A 279 -1.44 2.19 -16.54
N HIS A 280 -2.65 2.70 -16.32
CA HIS A 280 -3.06 4.02 -16.76
C HIS A 280 -2.29 5.18 -16.09
N TYR A 281 -1.92 5.05 -14.81
CA TYR A 281 -1.13 6.08 -14.13
C TYR A 281 0.31 6.10 -14.61
N VAL A 282 0.87 4.91 -14.85
CA VAL A 282 2.20 4.75 -15.47
C VAL A 282 2.19 5.35 -16.87
N HIS A 283 1.18 5.03 -17.70
CA HIS A 283 1.04 5.52 -19.07
C HIS A 283 1.06 7.06 -19.16
N ARG A 284 0.27 7.73 -18.33
CA ARG A 284 0.25 9.21 -18.27
C ARG A 284 1.54 9.79 -17.71
N THR A 285 2.16 9.11 -16.76
CA THR A 285 3.45 9.54 -16.20
C THR A 285 4.55 9.46 -17.25
N LEU A 286 4.63 8.37 -18.01
CA LEU A 286 5.58 8.24 -19.12
C LEU A 286 5.35 9.32 -20.17
N SER A 287 4.10 9.57 -20.57
CA SER A 287 3.77 10.63 -21.52
C SER A 287 4.25 12.00 -21.06
N LYS A 288 3.97 12.35 -19.79
CA LYS A 288 4.41 13.61 -19.20
C LYS A 288 5.93 13.72 -19.15
N VAL A 289 6.60 12.74 -18.53
CA VAL A 289 8.02 12.84 -18.18
C VAL A 289 8.93 12.67 -19.40
N LEU A 290 8.52 11.84 -20.37
CA LEU A 290 9.30 11.60 -21.59
C LEU A 290 8.91 12.54 -22.74
N GLY A 291 7.89 13.39 -22.56
CA GLY A 291 7.40 14.30 -23.60
C GLY A 291 6.80 13.58 -24.81
N LEU A 292 6.27 12.37 -24.62
CA LEU A 292 5.68 11.56 -25.69
C LEU A 292 4.15 11.69 -25.68
N PRO A 293 3.48 11.74 -26.85
CA PRO A 293 2.03 11.66 -26.89
C PRO A 293 1.55 10.27 -26.46
N LEU A 294 0.36 10.18 -25.86
CA LEU A 294 -0.15 8.96 -25.23
C LEU A 294 -0.29 7.79 -26.22
N ASP A 295 -0.62 8.05 -27.48
CA ASP A 295 -0.76 7.06 -28.55
C ASP A 295 0.57 6.43 -28.99
N ARG A 296 1.70 7.06 -28.65
CA ARG A 296 3.05 6.52 -28.87
C ARG A 296 3.56 5.67 -27.71
N ILE A 297 2.73 5.42 -26.70
CA ILE A 297 3.09 4.64 -25.51
C ILE A 297 2.08 3.53 -25.25
N ARG A 298 2.57 2.33 -25.00
CA ARG A 298 1.81 1.17 -24.54
C ARG A 298 2.33 0.69 -23.19
N VAL A 299 1.44 0.52 -22.21
CA VAL A 299 1.78 -0.11 -20.92
C VAL A 299 1.06 -1.45 -20.81
N ILE A 300 1.81 -2.52 -20.61
CA ILE A 300 1.32 -3.89 -20.46
C ILE A 300 1.46 -4.29 -18.99
N LYS A 301 0.33 -4.66 -18.38
CA LYS A 301 0.29 -5.28 -17.05
C LYS A 301 0.18 -6.80 -17.23
N PRO A 302 1.23 -7.58 -16.90
CA PRO A 302 1.18 -9.04 -16.92
C PRO A 302 0.47 -9.59 -15.66
N TYR A 303 0.64 -10.88 -15.35
CA TYR A 303 0.27 -11.38 -14.02
C TYR A 303 1.06 -10.63 -12.94
N LEU A 304 0.47 -10.50 -11.75
CA LEU A 304 1.05 -9.69 -10.67
C LEU A 304 1.23 -10.52 -9.40
N GLY A 305 2.45 -10.60 -8.88
CA GLY A 305 2.81 -11.37 -7.68
C GLY A 305 2.53 -10.63 -6.36
N GLY A 306 1.41 -9.92 -6.32
CA GLY A 306 0.97 -9.08 -5.21
C GLY A 306 1.38 -7.62 -5.35
N GLY A 307 0.46 -6.72 -4.96
CA GLY A 307 0.70 -5.27 -4.91
C GLY A 307 0.22 -4.63 -3.61
N PHE A 308 -0.96 -5.03 -3.10
CA PHE A 308 -1.51 -4.58 -1.81
C PHE A 308 -1.60 -3.05 -1.64
N GLY A 309 -1.60 -2.29 -2.75
CA GLY A 309 -1.54 -0.83 -2.80
C GLY A 309 -0.16 -0.29 -3.24
N GLY A 310 0.91 -1.03 -2.97
CA GLY A 310 2.29 -0.60 -3.17
C GLY A 310 2.81 -0.65 -4.60
N LYS A 311 1.99 -1.14 -5.53
CA LYS A 311 2.26 -1.08 -6.97
C LYS A 311 1.23 -0.19 -7.68
N GLY A 312 0.53 0.67 -6.93
CA GLY A 312 -0.47 1.60 -7.45
C GLY A 312 0.07 2.94 -7.92
N ASP A 313 1.21 3.37 -7.38
CA ASP A 313 1.93 4.56 -7.86
C ASP A 313 2.65 4.29 -9.19
N PRO A 314 2.92 5.32 -10.01
CA PRO A 314 3.99 5.28 -10.98
C PRO A 314 5.35 5.37 -10.27
N PHE A 315 6.38 4.70 -10.79
CA PHE A 315 7.68 4.64 -10.13
C PHE A 315 8.84 5.08 -11.03
N ALA A 316 9.88 5.63 -10.40
CA ALA A 316 11.10 6.07 -11.06
C ALA A 316 11.74 5.00 -11.98
N HIS A 317 11.80 3.74 -11.53
CA HIS A 317 12.41 2.66 -12.31
C HIS A 317 11.70 2.41 -13.64
N GLU A 318 10.38 2.62 -13.72
CA GLU A 318 9.59 2.50 -14.95
C GLU A 318 9.98 3.58 -15.96
N ILE A 319 10.11 4.82 -15.49
CA ILE A 319 10.49 5.99 -16.29
C ILE A 319 11.92 5.86 -16.80
N ILE A 320 12.85 5.50 -15.91
CA ILE A 320 14.27 5.36 -16.25
C ILE A 320 14.47 4.22 -17.27
N CYS A 321 13.82 3.08 -17.05
CA CYS A 321 13.89 1.93 -17.97
C CYS A 321 13.37 2.31 -19.37
N ALA A 322 12.24 3.01 -19.44
CA ALA A 322 11.69 3.53 -20.68
C ALA A 322 12.62 4.53 -21.39
N TYR A 323 13.18 5.48 -20.65
CA TYR A 323 14.12 6.47 -21.20
C TYR A 323 15.37 5.79 -21.76
N LEU A 324 15.96 4.84 -21.02
CA LEU A 324 17.14 4.10 -21.47
C LEU A 324 16.86 3.28 -22.73
N ALA A 325 15.67 2.68 -22.85
CA ALA A 325 15.28 1.98 -24.08
C ALA A 325 15.19 2.94 -25.28
N MET A 326 14.66 4.16 -25.08
CA MET A 326 14.64 5.19 -26.11
C MET A 326 16.05 5.66 -26.52
N LYS A 327 16.95 5.82 -25.55
CA LYS A 327 18.32 6.29 -25.80
C LYS A 327 19.20 5.26 -26.49
N THR A 328 19.04 3.99 -26.13
CA THR A 328 19.88 2.91 -26.63
C THR A 328 19.31 2.23 -27.87
N GLY A 329 18.01 2.38 -28.14
CA GLY A 329 17.31 1.64 -29.19
C GLY A 329 17.22 0.14 -28.91
N LYS A 330 17.57 -0.30 -27.70
CA LYS A 330 17.53 -1.70 -27.27
C LYS A 330 16.46 -1.90 -26.19
N PRO A 331 15.91 -3.11 -26.04
CA PRO A 331 15.15 -3.44 -24.85
C PRO A 331 15.99 -3.21 -23.59
N VAL A 332 15.40 -2.64 -22.55
CA VAL A 332 16.03 -2.44 -21.25
C VAL A 332 15.15 -3.07 -20.20
N ARG A 333 15.74 -3.77 -19.23
CA ARG A 333 15.01 -4.40 -18.14
C ARG A 333 15.63 -4.10 -16.79
N VAL A 334 14.78 -4.09 -15.77
CA VAL A 334 15.20 -3.98 -14.38
C VAL A 334 14.30 -4.82 -13.48
N ARG A 335 14.92 -5.55 -12.56
CA ARG A 335 14.26 -6.12 -11.38
C ARG A 335 14.94 -5.56 -10.14
N LEU A 336 14.16 -4.93 -9.27
CA LEU A 336 14.65 -4.47 -7.98
C LEU A 336 15.00 -5.66 -7.09
N THR A 337 16.08 -5.52 -6.33
CA THR A 337 16.36 -6.44 -5.22
C THR A 337 15.32 -6.25 -4.10
N ARG A 338 15.26 -7.20 -3.16
CA ARG A 338 14.38 -7.06 -1.98
C ARG A 338 14.71 -5.81 -1.16
N GLU A 339 16.00 -5.47 -1.05
CA GLU A 339 16.44 -4.26 -0.34
C GLU A 339 15.96 -2.99 -1.05
N GLU A 340 16.05 -2.95 -2.37
CA GLU A 340 15.59 -1.81 -3.17
C GLU A 340 14.07 -1.60 -3.11
N VAL A 341 13.30 -2.68 -2.92
CA VAL A 341 11.85 -2.59 -2.63
C VAL A 341 11.61 -1.85 -1.30
N PHE A 342 12.47 -2.00 -0.29
CA PHE A 342 12.33 -1.24 0.96
C PHE A 342 12.68 0.25 0.77
N TYR A 343 13.65 0.61 -0.06
CA TYR A 343 13.89 2.02 -0.42
C TYR A 343 12.76 2.62 -1.29
N THR A 344 12.00 1.76 -1.98
CA THR A 344 10.85 2.14 -2.81
C THR A 344 9.52 1.98 -2.03
N ASN A 345 9.56 1.94 -0.70
CA ASN A 345 8.51 1.47 0.22
C ASN A 345 7.05 1.76 -0.19
N HIS A 346 6.67 3.03 -0.40
CA HIS A 346 5.29 3.48 -0.65
C HIS A 346 4.23 2.82 0.25
N GLY A 347 4.66 2.44 1.45
CA GLY A 347 3.93 1.61 2.40
C GLY A 347 2.98 2.40 3.30
N ARG A 348 2.46 1.74 4.33
CA ARG A 348 1.64 2.42 5.34
C ARG A 348 2.48 3.45 6.07
N HIS A 349 1.89 4.64 6.25
CA HIS A 349 2.52 5.75 6.93
C HIS A 349 2.71 5.43 8.42
N PRO A 350 3.89 5.70 9.01
CA PRO A 350 3.99 5.90 10.45
C PRO A 350 2.98 6.95 10.90
N THR A 351 2.30 6.70 12.02
CA THR A 351 1.19 7.54 12.49
C THR A 351 1.27 7.74 13.99
N GLU A 352 1.15 8.99 14.43
CA GLU A 352 0.86 9.38 15.81
C GLU A 352 -0.58 9.90 15.86
N MET A 353 -1.37 9.49 16.85
CA MET A 353 -2.73 10.00 16.99
C MET A 353 -3.16 10.14 18.45
N ASP A 354 -3.79 11.28 18.74
CA ASP A 354 -4.58 11.50 19.93
C ASP A 354 -6.05 11.45 19.54
N ILE A 355 -6.80 10.52 20.11
CA ILE A 355 -8.20 10.33 19.79
C ILE A 355 -9.02 10.26 21.07
N GLU A 356 -10.20 10.87 21.04
CA GLU A 356 -11.11 10.92 22.17
C GLU A 356 -12.54 10.61 21.73
N LEU A 357 -13.20 9.71 22.46
CA LEU A 357 -14.58 9.30 22.24
C LEU A 357 -15.38 9.52 23.53
N GLY A 358 -16.53 10.16 23.39
CA GLY A 358 -17.53 10.35 24.45
C GLY A 358 -18.73 9.44 24.28
N VAL A 359 -19.33 9.03 25.40
CA VAL A 359 -20.54 8.22 25.46
C VAL A 359 -21.48 8.72 26.57
N ASP A 360 -22.78 8.73 26.31
CA ASP A 360 -23.81 9.10 27.30
C ASP A 360 -24.14 7.94 28.27
N GLU A 361 -24.97 8.21 29.29
CA GLU A 361 -25.37 7.19 30.29
C GLU A 361 -26.08 6.00 29.64
N GLU A 362 -26.76 6.23 28.52
CA GLU A 362 -27.39 5.16 27.77
C GLU A 362 -26.40 4.39 26.88
N GLY A 363 -25.14 4.80 26.74
CA GLY A 363 -24.21 4.09 25.86
C GLY A 363 -24.30 4.52 24.40
N ARG A 364 -24.79 5.72 24.08
CA ARG A 364 -24.72 6.30 22.73
C ARG A 364 -23.52 7.22 22.60
N PHE A 365 -22.83 7.15 21.46
CA PHE A 365 -21.66 8.00 21.21
C PHE A 365 -22.06 9.47 21.04
N THR A 366 -21.48 10.33 21.85
CA THR A 366 -21.82 11.77 21.88
C THR A 366 -20.93 12.57 20.94
N ALA A 367 -19.62 12.29 20.94
CA ALA A 367 -18.64 12.97 20.10
C ALA A 367 -17.39 12.12 19.89
N LEU A 368 -16.76 12.31 18.72
CA LEU A 368 -15.44 11.79 18.40
C LEU A 368 -14.55 12.96 17.98
N ASP A 369 -13.38 13.10 18.60
CA ASP A 369 -12.37 14.08 18.21
C ASP A 369 -11.04 13.36 17.97
N ALA A 370 -10.42 13.61 16.80
CA ALA A 370 -9.21 12.91 16.38
C ALA A 370 -8.15 13.88 15.85
N ASN A 371 -6.98 13.90 16.48
CA ASN A 371 -5.81 14.66 16.05
C ASN A 371 -4.72 13.69 15.60
N ILE A 372 -4.40 13.70 14.31
CA ILE A 372 -3.59 12.66 13.67
C ILE A 372 -2.40 13.29 12.96
N ARG A 373 -1.19 12.82 13.24
CA ARG A 373 0.03 13.20 12.53
C ARG A 373 0.54 11.99 11.77
N ILE A 374 0.80 12.16 10.48
CA ILE A 374 1.32 11.08 9.64
C ILE A 374 2.64 11.47 8.98
N ASP A 375 3.56 10.53 9.00
CA ASP A 375 4.84 10.66 8.34
C ASP A 375 4.73 10.19 6.89
N GLY A 376 5.00 11.10 5.96
CA GLY A 376 4.95 10.85 4.53
C GLY A 376 6.20 10.24 3.91
N GLY A 377 7.33 10.25 4.61
CA GLY A 377 8.64 10.09 3.98
C GLY A 377 8.94 11.18 2.97
N ALA A 378 9.79 10.86 1.99
CA ALA A 378 10.39 11.82 1.09
C ALA A 378 9.45 12.44 0.04
N PHE A 379 8.41 11.74 -0.42
CA PHE A 379 7.54 12.20 -1.52
C PHE A 379 6.05 12.12 -1.18
N GLY A 380 5.22 12.77 -1.99
CA GLY A 380 3.80 12.96 -1.74
C GLY A 380 2.96 11.71 -1.94
N SER A 381 3.17 10.97 -3.04
CA SER A 381 2.41 9.75 -3.41
C SER A 381 0.90 9.92 -3.16
N PHE A 382 0.20 8.90 -2.69
CA PHE A 382 -1.18 8.93 -2.19
C PHE A 382 -1.31 9.59 -0.80
N GLY A 383 -0.26 10.23 -0.28
CA GLY A 383 -0.23 10.82 1.05
C GLY A 383 -1.31 11.89 1.27
N VAL A 384 -1.66 12.66 0.24
CA VAL A 384 -2.76 13.64 0.34
C VAL A 384 -4.10 12.95 0.60
N VAL A 385 -4.38 11.87 -0.13
CA VAL A 385 -5.60 11.06 0.05
C VAL A 385 -5.55 10.34 1.40
N THR A 386 -4.40 9.79 1.79
CA THR A 386 -4.19 9.16 3.09
C THR A 386 -4.52 10.10 4.23
N THR A 387 -4.05 11.36 4.15
CA THR A 387 -4.30 12.40 5.16
C THR A 387 -5.81 12.58 5.35
N TYR A 388 -6.57 12.65 4.26
CA TYR A 388 -8.03 12.78 4.31
C TYR A 388 -8.73 11.51 4.82
N TYR A 389 -8.29 10.33 4.38
CA TYR A 389 -8.88 9.03 4.74
C TYR A 389 -8.69 8.65 6.20
N ASN A 390 -7.70 9.20 6.89
CA ASN A 390 -7.54 9.03 8.34
C ASN A 390 -8.74 9.58 9.13
N GLY A 391 -9.48 10.56 8.58
CA GLY A 391 -10.63 11.18 9.24
C GLY A 391 -11.98 10.78 8.66
N VAL A 392 -12.16 10.92 7.34
CA VAL A 392 -13.49 10.74 6.72
C VAL A 392 -14.07 9.34 6.97
N LEU A 393 -13.21 8.33 7.04
CA LEU A 393 -13.60 6.93 7.23
C LEU A 393 -13.92 6.58 8.69
N LEU A 394 -13.75 7.51 9.64
CA LEU A 394 -14.11 7.31 11.05
C LEU A 394 -15.61 7.46 11.33
N GLN A 395 -16.34 8.12 10.43
CA GLN A 395 -17.74 8.52 10.65
C GLN A 395 -18.76 7.38 10.47
N ALA A 396 -18.29 6.15 10.21
CA ALA A 396 -19.06 4.91 10.10
C ALA A 396 -18.16 3.76 10.60
N PRO A 397 -18.67 2.59 11.01
CA PRO A 397 -20.06 2.16 10.90
C PRO A 397 -20.95 2.69 12.03
N TYR A 398 -20.40 3.45 12.97
CA TYR A 398 -21.15 4.00 14.10
C TYR A 398 -21.74 5.38 13.81
N LYS A 399 -22.89 5.64 14.41
CA LYS A 399 -23.56 6.93 14.37
C LYS A 399 -22.85 7.87 15.33
N ILE A 400 -22.27 8.93 14.78
CA ILE A 400 -21.59 10.00 15.51
C ILE A 400 -22.12 11.32 14.97
N ASN A 401 -22.75 12.13 15.81
CA ASN A 401 -23.35 13.41 15.38
C ASN A 401 -22.39 14.59 15.53
N ASN A 402 -21.40 14.48 16.42
CA ASN A 402 -20.39 15.51 16.65
C ASN A 402 -19.01 14.94 16.35
N PHE A 403 -18.37 15.44 15.30
CA PHE A 403 -17.12 14.90 14.78
C PHE A 403 -16.09 16.02 14.56
N GLY A 404 -14.98 15.92 15.28
CA GLY A 404 -13.77 16.69 15.05
C GLY A 404 -12.66 15.81 14.48
N PHE A 405 -11.99 16.31 13.46
CA PHE A 405 -10.81 15.67 12.92
C PHE A 405 -9.80 16.69 12.41
N GLU A 406 -8.57 16.56 12.84
CA GLU A 406 -7.43 17.29 12.29
C GLU A 406 -6.33 16.30 11.94
N ALA A 407 -5.80 16.40 10.71
CA ALA A 407 -4.61 15.68 10.33
C ALA A 407 -3.54 16.58 9.74
N ILE A 408 -2.30 16.32 10.14
CA ILE A 408 -1.10 16.93 9.56
C ILE A 408 -0.24 15.82 8.97
N ARG A 409 0.06 15.94 7.68
CA ARG A 409 1.09 15.13 7.01
C ARG A 409 2.35 15.95 6.86
N VAL A 410 3.46 15.36 7.28
CA VAL A 410 4.80 15.92 7.11
C VAL A 410 5.62 15.13 6.08
N TYR A 411 6.64 15.77 5.52
CA TYR A 411 7.73 15.08 4.85
C TYR A 411 8.83 14.77 5.87
N THR A 412 9.49 13.62 5.69
CA THR A 412 10.71 13.26 6.43
C THR A 412 11.73 12.68 5.46
N ASN A 413 12.99 12.63 5.86
CA ASN A 413 14.08 12.06 5.07
C ASN A 413 14.13 10.51 5.11
N LYS A 414 12.95 9.88 5.15
CA LYS A 414 12.75 8.42 5.09
C LYS A 414 12.19 8.01 3.73
N PRO A 415 12.34 6.74 3.32
CA PRO A 415 11.66 6.23 2.12
C PRO A 415 10.18 6.61 2.07
N PRO A 416 9.63 6.94 0.89
CA PRO A 416 8.26 7.42 0.77
C PRO A 416 7.24 6.45 1.35
N SER A 417 6.16 7.01 1.91
CA SER A 417 4.95 6.28 2.25
C SER A 417 3.85 6.56 1.23
N GLY A 418 2.93 5.61 1.08
CA GLY A 418 1.92 5.61 0.02
C GLY A 418 0.69 4.80 0.38
N ALA A 419 0.08 4.18 -0.61
CA ALA A 419 -1.14 3.40 -0.41
C ALA A 419 -0.85 1.97 0.07
N MET A 420 -1.57 1.54 1.11
CA MET A 420 -1.58 0.15 1.57
C MET A 420 -3.02 -0.27 1.88
N ARG A 421 -3.36 -1.54 1.64
CA ARG A 421 -4.69 -2.13 1.87
C ARG A 421 -5.37 -1.60 3.15
N GLY A 422 -6.59 -1.10 3.02
CA GLY A 422 -7.27 -0.31 4.05
C GLY A 422 -6.74 1.13 4.14
N HIS A 423 -6.51 1.76 2.98
CA HIS A 423 -5.79 3.02 2.82
C HIS A 423 -6.30 4.12 3.78
N GLY A 424 -5.42 4.60 4.65
CA GLY A 424 -5.74 5.61 5.67
C GLY A 424 -6.63 5.15 6.83
N ALA A 425 -7.42 4.08 6.68
CA ALA A 425 -8.42 3.68 7.67
C ALA A 425 -7.90 2.79 8.79
N VAL A 426 -6.88 1.94 8.55
CA VAL A 426 -6.51 0.86 9.49
C VAL A 426 -6.08 1.39 10.86
N ASN A 427 -5.15 2.35 10.90
CA ASN A 427 -4.62 2.86 12.18
C ASN A 427 -5.71 3.58 12.99
N PRO A 428 -6.47 4.54 12.42
CA PRO A 428 -7.52 5.23 13.17
C PRO A 428 -8.69 4.30 13.53
N ARG A 429 -9.01 3.31 12.69
CA ARG A 429 -10.02 2.31 13.02
C ARG A 429 -9.61 1.47 14.23
N PHE A 430 -8.38 0.98 14.25
CA PHE A 430 -7.87 0.25 15.42
C PHE A 430 -8.03 1.10 16.70
N ALA A 431 -7.61 2.36 16.64
CA ALA A 431 -7.70 3.27 17.78
C ALA A 431 -9.15 3.42 18.28
N ILE A 432 -10.12 3.68 17.39
CA ILE A 432 -11.53 3.78 17.77
C ILE A 432 -12.05 2.49 18.39
N GLU A 433 -11.76 1.32 17.80
CA GLU A 433 -12.25 0.05 18.35
C GLU A 433 -11.70 -0.23 19.75
N VAL A 434 -10.45 0.16 20.03
CA VAL A 434 -9.86 0.09 21.38
C VAL A 434 -10.55 1.06 22.34
N LEU A 435 -10.85 2.29 21.91
CA LEU A 435 -11.59 3.25 22.73
C LEU A 435 -13.00 2.74 23.09
N ILE A 436 -13.68 2.09 22.15
CA ILE A 436 -15.01 1.51 22.37
C ILE A 436 -14.93 0.39 23.42
N ASP A 437 -13.94 -0.50 23.34
CA ASP A 437 -13.75 -1.58 24.33
C ASP A 437 -13.42 -1.01 25.71
N GLU A 438 -12.56 0.01 25.80
CA GLU A 438 -12.25 0.68 27.06
C GLU A 438 -13.49 1.35 27.68
N LEU A 439 -14.32 2.02 26.87
CA LEU A 439 -15.57 2.61 27.34
C LEU A 439 -16.56 1.53 27.79
N ALA A 440 -16.68 0.43 27.05
CA ALA A 440 -17.52 -0.70 27.45
C ALA A 440 -17.09 -1.25 28.81
N HIS A 441 -15.78 -1.42 29.02
CA HIS A 441 -15.21 -1.85 30.29
C HIS A 441 -15.54 -0.89 31.43
N ARG A 442 -15.33 0.42 31.25
CA ARG A 442 -15.63 1.46 32.26
C ARG A 442 -17.10 1.52 32.63
N MET A 443 -17.99 1.29 31.66
CA MET A 443 -19.44 1.28 31.85
C MET A 443 -19.95 -0.06 32.42
N GLY A 444 -19.12 -1.11 32.44
CA GLY A 444 -19.54 -2.45 32.83
C GLY A 444 -20.55 -3.07 31.85
N VAL A 445 -20.49 -2.71 30.57
CA VAL A 445 -21.37 -3.24 29.52
C VAL A 445 -20.61 -4.15 28.56
N ASP A 446 -21.33 -5.06 27.90
CA ASP A 446 -20.75 -5.91 26.87
C ASP A 446 -20.31 -5.07 25.64
N PRO A 447 -19.09 -5.26 25.11
CA PRO A 447 -18.56 -4.44 24.01
C PRO A 447 -19.26 -4.71 22.67
N CYS A 448 -19.88 -5.87 22.47
CA CYS A 448 -20.74 -6.11 21.31
C CYS A 448 -22.07 -5.35 21.45
N GLU A 449 -22.68 -5.36 22.63
CA GLU A 449 -23.93 -4.64 22.90
C GLU A 449 -23.76 -3.12 22.74
N LEU A 450 -22.63 -2.56 23.20
CA LEU A 450 -22.30 -1.15 22.99
C LEU A 450 -22.21 -0.81 21.49
N ARG A 451 -21.59 -1.66 20.67
CA ARG A 451 -21.51 -1.48 19.22
C ARG A 451 -22.88 -1.61 18.55
N LEU A 452 -23.67 -2.61 18.92
CA LEU A 452 -25.04 -2.83 18.43
C LEU A 452 -25.94 -1.62 18.68
N LYS A 453 -25.73 -0.90 19.77
CA LYS A 453 -26.48 0.32 20.08
C LYS A 453 -26.13 1.50 19.17
N ASN A 454 -24.91 1.51 18.64
CA ASN A 454 -24.35 2.68 17.94
C ASN A 454 -24.24 2.54 16.43
N PHE A 455 -24.55 1.40 15.82
CA PHE A 455 -24.45 1.30 14.35
C PHE A 455 -25.39 2.28 13.61
N LEU A 456 -24.89 2.83 12.50
CA LEU A 456 -25.68 3.56 11.52
C LEU A 456 -26.71 2.62 10.87
N PRO A 457 -27.96 3.08 10.62
CA PRO A 457 -28.90 2.31 9.82
C PRO A 457 -28.50 2.25 8.34
N ALA A 458 -29.11 1.35 7.57
CA ALA A 458 -29.06 1.41 6.11
C ALA A 458 -29.78 2.67 5.59
N HIS A 459 -29.52 3.05 4.33
CA HIS A 459 -30.15 4.21 3.66
C HIS A 459 -30.02 5.52 4.46
N THR A 460 -28.87 5.73 5.09
CA THR A 460 -28.59 6.92 5.90
C THR A 460 -27.40 7.70 5.35
N GLN A 461 -27.03 8.76 6.05
CA GLN A 461 -25.81 9.50 5.82
C GLN A 461 -24.99 9.59 7.10
N THR A 462 -23.66 9.61 6.96
CA THR A 462 -22.80 10.04 8.06
C THR A 462 -22.99 11.54 8.31
N VAL A 463 -22.45 12.05 9.43
CA VAL A 463 -22.51 13.49 9.74
C VAL A 463 -21.86 14.36 8.64
N GLY A 464 -20.81 13.86 8.00
CA GLY A 464 -20.16 14.45 6.83
C GLY A 464 -20.83 14.10 5.49
N GLN A 465 -22.10 13.68 5.52
CA GLN A 465 -22.95 13.40 4.35
C GLN A 465 -22.50 12.23 3.46
N PHE A 466 -21.66 11.33 3.97
CA PHE A 466 -21.30 10.13 3.22
C PHE A 466 -22.50 9.18 3.16
N ARG A 467 -22.98 8.86 1.95
CA ARG A 467 -24.20 8.06 1.76
C ARG A 467 -23.95 6.58 2.06
N ILE A 468 -24.72 6.03 2.98
CA ILE A 468 -24.76 4.60 3.31
C ILE A 468 -25.98 3.99 2.62
N THR A 469 -25.75 3.12 1.62
CA THR A 469 -26.84 2.47 0.88
C THR A 469 -27.31 1.17 1.51
N SER A 470 -26.42 0.46 2.20
CA SER A 470 -26.72 -0.76 2.95
C SER A 470 -25.77 -0.83 4.15
N ASN A 471 -26.18 -1.54 5.20
CA ASN A 471 -25.31 -1.80 6.34
C ASN A 471 -25.63 -3.18 6.96
N GLY A 472 -24.83 -4.19 6.64
CA GLY A 472 -24.95 -5.55 7.17
C GLY A 472 -24.12 -5.81 8.44
N VAL A 473 -23.51 -4.76 9.03
CA VAL A 473 -22.58 -4.93 10.17
C VAL A 473 -23.27 -5.44 11.42
N ARG A 474 -24.56 -5.12 11.59
CA ARG A 474 -25.35 -5.57 12.75
C ARG A 474 -25.55 -7.08 12.69
N GLU A 475 -26.02 -7.57 11.56
CA GLU A 475 -26.23 -8.98 11.27
C GLU A 475 -24.90 -9.73 11.39
N ALA A 476 -23.83 -9.20 10.81
CA ALA A 476 -22.50 -9.77 10.92
C ALA A 476 -22.01 -9.90 12.37
N LEU A 477 -22.21 -8.87 13.21
CA LEU A 477 -21.81 -8.92 14.61
C LEU A 477 -22.64 -9.96 15.39
N LEU A 478 -23.96 -10.00 15.18
CA LEU A 478 -24.84 -11.00 15.80
C LEU A 478 -24.42 -12.43 15.42
N THR A 479 -24.13 -12.69 14.14
CA THR A 479 -23.63 -13.98 13.67
C THR A 479 -22.29 -14.34 14.29
N VAL A 480 -21.36 -13.39 14.41
CA VAL A 480 -20.06 -13.62 15.08
C VAL A 480 -20.27 -13.95 16.56
N MET A 481 -21.16 -13.25 17.26
CA MET A 481 -21.47 -13.53 18.66
C MET A 481 -22.01 -14.95 18.83
N GLU A 482 -22.93 -15.38 17.97
CA GLU A 482 -23.48 -16.74 17.96
C GLU A 482 -22.41 -17.80 17.66
N GLN A 483 -21.70 -17.69 16.53
CA GLN A 483 -20.75 -18.70 16.07
C GLN A 483 -19.52 -18.82 16.97
N SER A 484 -19.15 -17.74 17.66
CA SER A 484 -18.05 -17.73 18.61
C SER A 484 -18.45 -18.19 20.01
N ASP A 485 -19.74 -18.45 20.25
CA ASP A 485 -20.32 -18.67 21.59
C ASP A 485 -19.96 -17.53 22.57
N TRP A 486 -20.05 -16.29 22.09
CA TRP A 486 -19.55 -15.10 22.77
C TRP A 486 -20.09 -14.95 24.19
N LYS A 487 -21.41 -15.08 24.37
CA LYS A 487 -22.07 -14.85 25.68
C LYS A 487 -21.59 -15.81 26.76
N ASN A 488 -21.18 -17.02 26.38
CA ASN A 488 -20.71 -18.03 27.32
C ASN A 488 -19.18 -18.03 27.50
N ARG A 489 -18.43 -17.40 26.58
CA ARG A 489 -16.96 -17.42 26.60
C ARG A 489 -16.31 -16.08 26.96
N TYR A 490 -16.92 -14.96 26.58
CA TYR A 490 -16.35 -13.63 26.84
C TYR A 490 -16.19 -13.40 28.35
N GLY A 491 -14.99 -12.98 28.76
CA GLY A 491 -14.61 -12.79 30.17
C GLY A 491 -14.52 -14.08 31.01
N LYS A 492 -14.64 -15.27 30.39
CA LYS A 492 -14.73 -16.57 31.08
C LYS A 492 -13.68 -17.59 30.62
N LEU A 493 -12.75 -17.19 29.76
CA LEU A 493 -11.67 -18.05 29.28
C LEU A 493 -10.55 -18.22 30.33
N PRO A 494 -9.74 -19.29 30.22
CA PRO A 494 -8.58 -19.50 31.09
C PRO A 494 -7.59 -18.33 31.04
N PHE A 495 -6.73 -18.26 32.05
CA PHE A 495 -5.65 -17.26 32.10
C PHE A 495 -4.78 -17.34 30.84
N GLY A 496 -4.55 -16.18 30.20
CA GLY A 496 -3.78 -16.07 28.97
C GLY A 496 -4.60 -16.15 27.68
N GLU A 497 -5.90 -16.41 27.77
CA GLU A 497 -6.82 -16.45 26.63
C GLU A 497 -7.88 -15.35 26.71
N GLY A 498 -8.31 -14.84 25.56
CA GLY A 498 -9.30 -13.78 25.49
C GLY A 498 -10.04 -13.74 24.15
N LEU A 499 -11.21 -13.11 24.15
CA LEU A 499 -11.96 -12.77 22.94
C LEU A 499 -12.02 -11.26 22.81
N GLY A 500 -11.71 -10.76 21.63
CA GLY A 500 -11.84 -9.35 21.27
C GLY A 500 -12.69 -9.21 20.01
N VAL A 501 -13.29 -8.04 19.83
CA VAL A 501 -14.17 -7.75 18.70
C VAL A 501 -13.86 -6.38 18.13
N ALA A 502 -13.97 -6.25 16.82
CA ALA A 502 -13.79 -4.98 16.12
C ALA A 502 -14.71 -4.94 14.88
N CYS A 503 -15.25 -3.78 14.55
CA CYS A 503 -16.06 -3.59 13.35
C CYS A 503 -15.37 -2.67 12.34
N GLY A 504 -15.19 -3.16 11.12
CA GLY A 504 -14.58 -2.38 10.03
C GLY A 504 -15.60 -1.54 9.25
N PHE A 505 -15.15 -0.41 8.74
CA PHE A 505 -15.84 0.34 7.69
C PHE A 505 -14.82 0.82 6.66
N TYR A 506 -15.15 0.63 5.38
CA TYR A 506 -14.33 1.09 4.27
C TYR A 506 -15.20 1.29 3.04
N ILE A 507 -14.77 2.16 2.14
CA ILE A 507 -15.51 2.51 0.92
C ILE A 507 -15.13 1.60 -0.25
N SER A 508 -16.08 1.35 -1.15
CA SER A 508 -15.83 0.71 -2.44
C SER A 508 -15.84 1.77 -3.54
N GLY A 509 -14.67 2.00 -4.16
CA GLY A 509 -14.46 3.10 -5.12
C GLY A 509 -13.94 4.38 -4.45
N SER A 510 -13.47 5.34 -5.25
CA SER A 510 -13.11 6.67 -4.77
C SER A 510 -14.28 7.64 -4.96
N ALA A 511 -14.45 8.57 -4.01
CA ALA A 511 -15.51 9.58 -4.09
C ALA A 511 -15.27 10.60 -5.23
N LEU A 512 -14.01 10.74 -5.67
CA LEU A 512 -13.61 11.68 -6.72
C LEU A 512 -12.66 11.00 -7.72
N PRO A 513 -12.69 11.41 -9.00
CA PRO A 513 -11.69 11.03 -9.98
C PRO A 513 -10.30 11.55 -9.56
N ILE A 514 -9.25 10.76 -9.78
CA ILE A 514 -7.87 11.29 -9.64
C ILE A 514 -7.59 12.27 -10.79
N ILE A 515 -8.17 12.00 -11.96
CA ILE A 515 -7.94 12.77 -13.17
C ILE A 515 -9.29 13.26 -13.66
N TRP A 516 -9.58 14.55 -13.56
CA TRP A 516 -10.85 15.08 -14.03
C TRP A 516 -10.90 15.03 -15.58
N ASN A 517 -11.83 14.25 -16.14
CA ASN A 517 -12.13 14.17 -17.56
C ASN A 517 -13.58 13.72 -17.79
N GLU A 518 -14.03 13.71 -19.04
CA GLU A 518 -15.39 13.31 -19.44
C GLU A 518 -15.58 11.80 -19.55
N TYR A 519 -14.53 11.00 -19.34
CA TYR A 519 -14.56 9.55 -19.51
C TYR A 519 -14.79 8.83 -18.17
N PRO A 520 -15.43 7.64 -18.17
CA PRO A 520 -15.50 6.79 -16.99
C PRO A 520 -14.09 6.50 -16.46
N GLN A 521 -13.84 6.77 -15.18
CA GLN A 521 -12.55 6.51 -14.55
C GLN A 521 -12.35 5.02 -14.32
N SER A 522 -11.13 4.54 -14.53
CA SER A 522 -10.66 3.31 -13.89
C SER A 522 -10.52 3.57 -12.39
N VAL A 523 -11.43 3.02 -11.61
CA VAL A 523 -11.35 2.98 -10.16
C VAL A 523 -10.28 1.99 -9.73
N VAL A 524 -9.51 2.34 -8.69
CA VAL A 524 -8.56 1.42 -8.05
C VAL A 524 -9.37 0.37 -7.31
N HIS A 525 -9.44 -0.84 -7.87
CA HIS A 525 -10.00 -2.02 -7.22
C HIS A 525 -8.88 -2.99 -6.82
#